data_AF-A0A7C7T8Y7-F1
#
_entry.id   AF-A0A7C7T8Y7-F1
#
_cell.length_a   1.000
_cell.length_b   1.000
_cell.length_c   1.000
_cell.angle_alpha   90.00
_cell.angle_beta   90.00
_cell.angle_gamma   90.00
#
_symmetry.space_group_name_H-M   'P 1'
#
loop_
_entity.id
_entity.type
_entity.pdbx_description
1 polymer ?
#
loop_
_entity_poly.entity_id
_entity_poly.type
_entity_poly.pdbx_seq_one_letter_code
_entity_poly.pdbx_strand_id
1 'polypeptide(L)' 'MVFDYSWLIGGPQGSGVDTAANIFSRVGAKLGYHVFGKREYHSNIKGLHSYFVVRLSRD' A
#
# COMPACT_ATOMS: atom_id res chain seq x y z
N MET A 1 -14.07 16.94 10.23
CA MET A 1 -14.13 15.91 9.17
C MET A 1 -13.02 14.91 9.51
N VAL A 2 -13.35 13.62 9.69
CA VAL A 2 -12.35 12.61 10.05
C VAL A 2 -11.57 12.26 8.77
N PHE A 3 -10.23 12.24 8.85
CA PHE A 3 -9.38 11.82 7.73
C PHE A 3 -9.11 10.33 7.89
N ASP A 4 -9.82 9.52 7.11
CA ASP A 4 -9.66 8.07 7.10
C ASP A 4 -9.88 7.54 5.68
N TYR A 5 -8.79 7.19 5.00
CA TYR A 5 -8.81 6.80 3.60
C TYR A 5 -8.02 5.53 3.36
N SER A 6 -8.57 4.64 2.51
CA SER A 6 -7.86 3.47 2.00
C SER A 6 -7.51 3.67 0.52
N TRP A 7 -6.24 3.52 0.20
CA TRP A 7 -5.70 3.58 -1.16
C TRP A 7 -5.17 2.21 -1.56
N LEU A 8 -5.52 1.74 -2.76
CA LEU A 8 -5.09 0.46 -3.30
C LEU A 8 -4.19 0.69 -4.52
N ILE A 9 -3.09 -0.03 -4.57
CA ILE A 9 -2.26 -0.19 -5.78
C ILE A 9 -2.14 -1.67 -6.12
N GLY A 10 -2.19 -1.99 -7.42
CA GLY A 10 -2.07 -3.36 -7.91
C GLY A 10 -1.31 -3.45 -9.22
N GLY A 11 -0.81 -4.64 -9.52
CA GLY A 11 -0.02 -4.91 -10.72
C GLY A 11 0.63 -6.30 -10.69
N PRO A 12 1.35 -6.69 -11.76
CA PRO A 12 2.07 -7.97 -11.80
C PRO A 12 3.17 -8.05 -10.74
N GLN A 13 3.34 -9.20 -10.09
CA GLN A 13 4.46 -9.44 -9.16
C GLN A 13 5.80 -9.20 -9.86
N GLY A 14 6.67 -8.43 -9.21
CA GLY A 14 7.95 -7.98 -9.79
C GLY A 14 7.89 -6.65 -10.56
N SER A 15 6.73 -6.02 -10.72
CA SER A 15 6.60 -4.70 -11.40
C SER A 15 6.86 -3.49 -10.50
N GLY A 16 7.04 -3.68 -9.18
CA GLY A 16 7.33 -2.61 -8.23
C GLY A 16 6.13 -2.08 -7.42
N VAL A 17 4.98 -2.78 -7.43
CA VAL A 17 3.78 -2.47 -6.62
C VAL A 17 4.13 -2.23 -5.14
N ASP A 18 4.93 -3.12 -4.56
CA ASP A 18 5.34 -3.03 -3.15
C ASP A 18 6.22 -1.82 -2.88
N THR A 19 7.13 -1.50 -3.81
CA THR A 19 8.01 -0.34 -3.69
C THR A 19 7.18 0.94 -3.68
N ALA A 20 6.24 1.08 -4.61
CA ALA A 20 5.35 2.24 -4.69
C ALA A 20 4.49 2.38 -3.44
N ALA A 21 3.89 1.28 -2.95
CA ALA A 21 3.09 1.31 -1.73
C ALA A 21 3.90 1.64 -0.46
N ASN A 22 5.15 1.18 -0.37
CA ASN A 22 6.05 1.57 0.71
C ASN A 22 6.44 3.05 0.65
N ILE A 23 6.65 3.62 -0.53
CA ILE A 23 6.90 5.05 -0.69
C ILE A 23 5.68 5.84 -0.22
N PHE A 24 4.48 5.49 -0.68
CA PHE A 24 3.23 6.12 -0.26
C PHE A 24 3.04 6.06 1.27
N SER A 25 3.27 4.88 1.86
CA SER A 25 3.18 4.66 3.31
C SER A 25 4.18 5.52 4.09
N ARG A 26 5.43 5.61 3.63
CA ARG A 26 6.48 6.43 4.26
C ARG A 26 6.16 7.91 4.20
N VAL A 27 5.62 8.39 3.08
CA VAL A 27 5.16 9.79 2.96
C VAL A 27 4.01 10.04 3.93
N GLY A 28 3.02 9.15 4.00
CA GLY A 28 1.92 9.24 4.97
C GLY A 28 2.41 9.33 6.42
N ALA A 29 3.35 8.47 6.82
CA ALA A 29 3.95 8.51 8.14
C ALA A 29 4.71 9.83 8.41
N LYS A 30 5.47 10.35 7.44
CA LYS A 30 6.18 11.64 7.56
C LYS A 30 5.22 12.83 7.68
N LEU A 31 4.01 12.73 7.14
CA LEU A 31 2.95 13.74 7.26
C LEU A 31 2.12 13.59 8.55
N GLY A 32 2.50 12.67 9.45
CA GLY A 32 1.87 12.48 10.76
C GLY A 32 0.58 11.64 10.72
N TYR A 33 0.37 10.83 9.69
CA TYR A 33 -0.76 9.90 9.65
C TYR A 33 -0.43 8.54 10.29
N HIS A 34 -1.42 7.90 10.89
CA HIS A 34 -1.37 6.48 11.19
C HIS A 34 -1.49 5.68 9.89
N VAL A 35 -0.60 4.71 9.70
CA VAL A 35 -0.52 3.94 8.46
C VAL A 35 -0.74 2.46 8.76
N PHE A 36 -1.72 1.86 8.10
CA PHE A 36 -1.93 0.41 8.12
C PHE A 36 -1.90 -0.15 6.71
N GLY A 37 -1.15 -1.23 6.51
CA GLY A 37 -0.94 -1.82 5.19
C GLY A 37 -1.38 -3.28 5.13
N LYS A 38 -2.17 -3.65 4.12
CA LYS A 38 -2.52 -5.04 3.81
C LYS A 38 -2.02 -5.42 2.41
N ARG A 39 -1.12 -6.40 2.34
CA ARG A 39 -0.55 -6.93 1.09
C ARG A 39 -1.13 -8.29 0.77
N GLU A 40 -1.40 -8.54 -0.49
CA GLU A 40 -1.92 -9.81 -0.98
C GLU A 40 -1.07 -10.33 -2.14
N TYR A 41 -0.62 -11.58 -2.01
CA TYR A 41 0.28 -12.24 -2.95
C TYR A 41 -0.21 -13.63 -3.29
N HIS A 42 -0.06 -13.98 -4.56
CA HIS A 42 -0.09 -15.38 -4.99
C HIS A 42 1.27 -16.03 -4.70
N SER A 43 1.29 -17.36 -4.53
CA SER A 43 2.51 -18.15 -4.40
C SER A 43 3.23 -18.23 -5.76
N ASN A 44 3.91 -17.14 -6.12
CA ASN A 44 4.58 -16.90 -7.38
C ASN A 44 5.75 -15.95 -7.15
N ILE A 45 6.78 -16.02 -8.01
CA ILE A 45 7.93 -15.11 -7.94
C ILE A 45 7.68 -13.85 -8.80
N LYS A 46 7.09 -13.99 -10.00
CA LYS A 46 6.77 -12.89 -10.91
C LYS A 46 5.58 -13.19 -11.82
N GLY A 47 4.82 -12.14 -12.17
CA GLY A 47 3.84 -12.15 -13.25
C GLY A 47 2.37 -12.18 -12.79
N LEU A 48 2.03 -12.91 -11.72
CA LEU A 48 0.65 -12.92 -11.23
C LEU A 48 0.26 -11.58 -10.62
N HIS A 49 -1.04 -11.28 -10.60
CA HIS A 49 -1.53 -10.04 -10.01
C HIS A 49 -1.33 -10.04 -8.48
N SER A 50 -0.78 -8.95 -7.98
CA SER A 50 -0.67 -8.64 -6.55
C SER A 50 -1.18 -7.23 -6.30
N TYR A 51 -1.68 -7.01 -5.10
CA TYR A 51 -2.18 -5.70 -4.69
C TYR A 51 -1.84 -5.40 -3.24
N PHE A 52 -1.82 -4.11 -2.93
CA PHE A 52 -1.47 -3.58 -1.64
C PHE A 52 -2.42 -2.42 -1.31
N VAL A 53 -3.19 -2.60 -0.24
CA VAL A 53 -4.02 -1.55 0.35
C VAL A 53 -3.26 -0.85 1.46
N VAL A 54 -3.20 0.48 1.42
CA VAL A 54 -2.67 1.33 2.49
C VAL A 54 -3.80 2.22 3.00
N ARG A 55 -4.11 2.10 4.29
CA ARG A 55 -5.03 2.97 5.01
C ARG A 55 -4.23 4.06 5.74
N LEU A 56 -4.65 5.31 5.57
CA LEU A 56 -4.16 6.46 6.30
C LEU A 56 -5.28 6.99 7.20
N SER A 57 -5.01 7.13 8.50
CA SER A 57 -5.90 7.79 9.45
C SER A 57 -5.21 8.95 10.14
N ARG A 58 -5.95 10.00 10.47
CA ARG A 58 -5.59 10.99 11.50
C ARG A 58 -6.71 10.90 12.52
N ASP A 59 -6.36 10.48 13.73
CA ASP A 59 -7.25 10.09 14.83
C ASP A 59 -7.75 8.62 14.76
#